data_AF-A0A9C9H2C4-F1
#
_entry.id   AF-A0A9C9H2C4-F1
#
_cell.length_a   1.000
_cell.length_b   1.000
_cell.length_c   1.000
_cell.angle_alpha   90.00
_cell.angle_beta   90.00
_cell.angle_gamma   90.00
#
_symmetry.space_group_name_H-M   'P 1'
#
loop_
_entity.id
_entity.type
_entity.pdbx_description
1 polymer ?
#
loop_
_entity_poly.entity_id
_entity_poly.type
_entity_poly.pdbx_seq_one_letter_code
_entity_poly.pdbx_strand_id
1 'polypeptide(L)'
;MSLLQHLMFIEPDRPLQTALESHYVLPLVGLSVLVAIVAAYTGVLLSERIRASETRQAKLAWLIAGATALGAGIWAMHFIGMLAFILPVAVKYDVTITAFSLVPAFIAGLVVLTGGSTGKYCKLKQLGRGVVMGLAINGMHYTGMAAAHYFPAQVEMTKSADWEPHFLALVIGLVVSGILILLISAVFISRRLALMNQLKTSEARLKMVFDTVVDGLIISDEKGLIQSFNQAAEKIFGYRRDE
;
A
#
# COMPACT_ATOMS: atom_id res chain seq x y z
N MET A 1 -60.10 19.63 -7.24
CA MET A 1 -58.73 19.09 -7.30
C MET A 1 -58.30 19.05 -8.75
N SER A 2 -57.36 19.92 -9.15
CA SER A 2 -56.93 20.05 -10.56
C SER A 2 -55.84 19.02 -10.89
N LEU A 3 -55.80 18.58 -12.15
CA LEU A 3 -54.77 17.70 -12.75
C LEU A 3 -53.32 18.15 -12.49
N LEU A 4 -53.10 19.43 -12.12
CA LEU A 4 -51.81 19.98 -11.72
C LEU A 4 -51.27 19.40 -10.39
N GLN A 5 -52.13 18.98 -9.47
CA GLN A 5 -51.70 18.33 -8.23
C GLN A 5 -51.16 16.90 -8.44
N HIS A 6 -51.53 16.24 -9.54
CA HIS A 6 -50.98 14.92 -9.88
C HIS A 6 -49.64 15.00 -10.63
N LEU A 7 -49.29 16.17 -11.19
CA LEU A 7 -48.03 16.39 -11.93
C LEU A 7 -46.96 17.15 -11.12
N MET A 8 -47.33 17.80 -10.01
CA MET A 8 -46.37 18.38 -9.08
C MET A 8 -45.92 17.33 -8.05
N PHE A 9 -44.86 16.60 -8.39
CA PHE A 9 -44.16 15.67 -7.50
C PHE A 9 -43.35 16.38 -6.38
N ILE A 10 -43.44 17.70 -6.31
CA ILE A 10 -42.67 18.57 -5.41
C ILE A 10 -43.69 19.40 -4.63
N GLU A 11 -43.76 19.18 -3.30
CA GLU A 11 -44.46 20.09 -2.39
C GLU A 11 -43.83 21.49 -2.53
N PRO A 12 -44.58 22.53 -2.95
CA PRO A 12 -44.03 23.87 -3.22
C PRO A 12 -43.49 24.57 -1.96
N ASP A 13 -43.75 24.01 -0.78
CA ASP A 13 -43.49 24.62 0.52
C ASP A 13 -42.21 24.07 1.19
N ARG A 14 -41.62 23.00 0.64
CA ARG A 14 -40.31 22.52 1.11
C ARG A 14 -39.20 23.20 0.32
N PRO A 15 -38.28 23.95 0.97
CA PRO A 15 -37.11 24.44 0.28
C PRO A 15 -36.37 23.24 -0.32
N LEU A 16 -36.05 23.30 -1.62
CA LEU A 16 -35.27 22.27 -2.32
C LEU A 16 -33.96 21.91 -1.57
N GLN A 17 -33.44 22.84 -0.76
CA GLN A 17 -32.31 22.64 0.15
C GLN A 17 -32.55 21.55 1.19
N THR A 18 -33.73 21.50 1.82
CA THR A 18 -34.04 20.50 2.87
C THR A 18 -34.30 19.11 2.29
N ALA A 19 -34.69 19.01 1.01
CA ALA A 19 -34.88 17.75 0.30
C ALA A 19 -33.57 17.14 -0.23
N LEU A 20 -32.48 17.91 -0.25
CA LEU A 20 -31.18 17.54 -0.81
C LEU A 20 -30.02 17.72 0.19
N GLU A 21 -30.29 17.79 1.50
CA GLU A 21 -29.23 17.86 2.50
C GLU A 21 -28.37 16.59 2.44
N SER A 22 -27.14 16.77 1.97
CA SER A 22 -26.10 15.74 1.96
C SER A 22 -25.08 16.07 3.03
N HIS A 23 -24.60 15.05 3.73
CA HIS A 23 -23.65 15.22 4.82
C HIS A 23 -22.53 14.19 4.74
N TYR A 24 -21.40 14.52 5.36
CA TYR A 24 -20.23 13.65 5.40
C TYR A 24 -20.09 12.98 6.77
N VAL A 25 -19.79 11.67 6.74
CA VAL A 25 -19.36 10.93 7.92
C VAL A 25 -17.85 11.12 8.10
N LEU A 26 -17.48 12.10 8.91
CA LEU A 26 -16.08 12.48 9.17
C LEU A 26 -15.15 11.30 9.49
N PRO A 27 -15.53 10.29 10.30
CA PRO A 27 -14.70 9.11 10.53
C PRO A 27 -14.31 8.34 9.25
N LEU A 28 -15.22 8.20 8.29
CA LEU A 28 -14.94 7.52 7.02
C LEU A 28 -14.03 8.36 6.12
N VAL A 29 -14.19 9.69 6.14
CA VAL A 29 -13.25 10.60 5.46
C VAL A 29 -11.84 10.42 6.04
N GLY A 30 -11.72 10.41 7.37
CA GLY A 30 -10.45 10.17 8.06
C GLY A 30 -9.84 8.82 7.71
N LEU A 31 -10.66 7.75 7.65
CA LEU A 31 -10.22 6.43 7.23
C LEU A 31 -9.72 6.41 5.77
N SER A 32 -10.43 7.07 4.85
CA SER A 32 -10.01 7.17 3.44
C SER A 32 -8.63 7.86 3.31
N VAL A 33 -8.44 8.97 4.03
CA VAL A 33 -7.16 9.69 4.07
C VAL A 33 -6.05 8.81 4.66
N LEU A 34 -6.33 8.11 5.76
CA LEU A 34 -5.36 7.21 6.39
C LEU A 34 -4.93 6.09 5.42
N VAL A 35 -5.89 5.42 4.77
CA VAL A 35 -5.60 4.38 3.78
C VAL A 35 -4.76 4.92 2.63
N ALA A 36 -5.06 6.13 2.14
CA ALA A 36 -4.27 6.77 1.09
C ALA A 36 -2.82 7.04 1.53
N ILE A 37 -2.60 7.53 2.75
CA ILE A 37 -1.25 7.77 3.31
C ILE A 37 -0.48 6.46 3.44
N VAL A 38 -1.09 5.43 4.03
CA VAL A 38 -0.44 4.12 4.21
C VAL A 38 -0.12 3.47 2.87
N ALA A 39 -1.03 3.55 1.88
CA ALA A 39 -0.79 3.03 0.54
C ALA A 39 0.37 3.76 -0.15
N ALA A 40 0.42 5.10 -0.08
CA ALA A 40 1.52 5.89 -0.63
C ALA A 40 2.86 5.53 0.02
N TYR A 41 2.91 5.44 1.35
CA TYR A 41 4.09 5.03 2.09
C TYR A 41 4.56 3.61 1.70
N THR A 42 3.62 2.66 1.60
CA THR A 42 3.89 1.30 1.16
C THR A 42 4.46 1.26 -0.27
N GLY A 43 3.94 2.10 -1.16
CA GLY A 43 4.46 2.26 -2.52
C GLY A 43 5.91 2.72 -2.56
N VAL A 44 6.30 3.70 -1.72
CA VAL A 44 7.69 4.15 -1.60
C VAL A 44 8.59 3.01 -1.11
N LEU A 45 8.19 2.32 -0.03
CA LEU A 45 8.94 1.19 0.52
C LEU A 45 9.16 0.07 -0.49
N LEU A 46 8.12 -0.27 -1.26
CA LEU A 46 8.21 -1.30 -2.29
C LEU A 46 9.06 -0.84 -3.48
N SER A 47 9.01 0.44 -3.85
CA SER A 47 9.88 1.00 -4.89
C SER A 47 11.37 0.85 -4.55
N GLU A 48 11.75 1.06 -3.28
CA GLU A 48 13.11 0.83 -2.80
C GLU A 48 13.50 -0.65 -2.91
N ARG A 49 12.57 -1.57 -2.63
CA ARG A 49 12.81 -3.02 -2.75
C ARG A 49 12.95 -3.50 -4.17
N ILE A 50 12.14 -2.99 -5.07
CA ILE A 50 12.23 -3.27 -6.51
C ILE A 50 13.62 -2.86 -7.04
N ARG A 51 14.18 -1.74 -6.53
CA ARG A 51 15.52 -1.26 -6.90
C ARG A 51 16.66 -2.04 -6.26
N ALA A 52 16.49 -2.49 -5.01
CA ALA A 52 17.49 -3.28 -4.28
C ALA A 52 17.54 -4.77 -4.70
N SER A 53 16.54 -5.26 -5.45
CA SER A 53 16.48 -6.66 -5.86
C SER A 53 17.41 -6.94 -7.04
N GLU A 54 18.31 -7.92 -6.87
CA GLU A 54 19.29 -8.30 -7.90
C GLU A 54 18.68 -9.24 -8.96
N THR A 55 17.76 -10.12 -8.56
CA THR A 55 17.13 -11.10 -9.47
C THR A 55 15.89 -10.54 -10.16
N ARG A 56 15.73 -10.83 -11.46
CA ARG A 56 14.56 -10.45 -12.26
C ARG A 56 13.23 -10.94 -11.67
N GLN A 57 13.21 -12.18 -11.15
CA GLN A 57 12.01 -12.77 -10.54
C GLN A 57 11.60 -12.02 -9.27
N ALA A 58 12.54 -11.78 -8.36
CA ALA A 58 12.28 -11.00 -7.14
C ALA A 58 11.81 -9.58 -7.48
N LYS A 59 12.45 -8.93 -8.46
CA LYS A 59 12.04 -7.60 -8.94
C LYS A 59 10.60 -7.59 -9.47
N LEU A 60 10.23 -8.59 -10.28
CA LEU A 60 8.87 -8.72 -10.80
C LEU A 60 7.86 -9.00 -9.68
N ALA A 61 8.19 -9.87 -8.73
CA ALA A 61 7.34 -10.19 -7.59
C ALA A 61 7.06 -8.93 -6.73
N TRP A 62 8.09 -8.16 -6.39
CA TRP A 62 7.93 -6.90 -5.64
C TRP A 62 7.18 -5.84 -6.44
N LEU A 63 7.33 -5.81 -7.75
CA LEU A 63 6.62 -4.90 -8.63
C LEU A 63 5.12 -5.22 -8.72
N ILE A 64 4.77 -6.49 -8.88
CA ILE A 64 3.37 -6.93 -8.86
C ILE A 64 2.77 -6.66 -7.47
N ALA A 65 3.46 -7.04 -6.40
CA ALA A 65 3.01 -6.81 -5.03
C ALA A 65 2.78 -5.31 -4.76
N GLY A 66 3.71 -4.45 -5.18
CA GLY A 66 3.56 -3.00 -5.04
C GLY A 66 2.46 -2.39 -5.89
N ALA A 67 2.29 -2.86 -7.14
CA ALA A 67 1.23 -2.37 -8.00
C ALA A 67 -0.15 -2.74 -7.46
N THR A 68 -0.30 -3.96 -6.93
CA THR A 68 -1.50 -4.40 -6.22
C THR A 68 -1.74 -3.56 -4.98
N ALA A 69 -0.71 -3.30 -4.16
CA ALA A 69 -0.83 -2.50 -2.94
C ALA A 69 -1.29 -1.06 -3.23
N LEU A 70 -0.63 -0.38 -4.16
CA LEU A 70 -0.99 0.99 -4.57
C LEU A 70 -2.36 1.03 -5.24
N GLY A 71 -2.63 0.09 -6.16
CA GLY A 71 -3.90 0.00 -6.85
C GLY A 71 -5.07 -0.25 -5.88
N ALA A 72 -4.92 -1.20 -4.96
CA ALA A 72 -5.90 -1.50 -3.93
C ALA A 72 -6.09 -0.30 -2.97
N GLY A 73 -5.02 0.42 -2.63
CA GLY A 73 -5.10 1.64 -1.84
C GLY A 73 -5.87 2.77 -2.53
N ILE A 74 -5.57 3.04 -3.81
CA ILE A 74 -6.27 4.01 -4.66
C ILE A 74 -7.75 3.66 -4.80
N TRP A 75 -8.04 2.38 -5.05
CA TRP A 75 -9.39 1.85 -5.14
C TRP A 75 -10.15 2.00 -3.81
N ALA A 76 -9.56 1.54 -2.70
CA ALA A 76 -10.19 1.63 -1.38
C ALA A 76 -10.46 3.08 -0.95
N MET A 77 -9.50 4.00 -1.12
CA MET A 77 -9.72 5.41 -0.75
C MET A 77 -10.91 6.01 -1.52
N HIS A 78 -11.10 5.64 -2.79
CA HIS A 78 -12.19 6.15 -3.61
C HIS A 78 -13.54 5.65 -3.13
N PHE A 79 -13.70 4.34 -2.90
CA PHE A 79 -14.97 3.78 -2.44
C PHE A 79 -15.29 4.16 -0.98
N ILE A 80 -14.30 4.17 -0.09
CA ILE A 80 -14.49 4.67 1.29
C ILE A 80 -14.91 6.15 1.25
N GLY A 81 -14.32 6.94 0.34
CA GLY A 81 -14.69 8.34 0.14
C GLY A 81 -16.12 8.51 -0.37
N MET A 82 -16.55 7.70 -1.33
CA MET A 82 -17.94 7.72 -1.81
C MET A 82 -18.94 7.30 -0.73
N LEU A 83 -18.60 6.28 0.09
CA LEU A 83 -19.42 5.83 1.21
C LEU A 83 -19.43 6.81 2.39
N ALA A 84 -18.46 7.73 2.45
CA ALA A 84 -18.44 8.80 3.44
C ALA A 84 -19.47 9.89 3.15
N PHE A 85 -19.94 10.02 1.90
CA PHE A 85 -20.90 11.02 1.47
C PHE A 85 -22.32 10.43 1.45
N ILE A 86 -23.17 10.87 2.39
CA ILE A 86 -24.53 10.37 2.52
C ILE A 86 -25.46 11.25 1.68
N LEU A 87 -26.12 10.60 0.72
CA LEU A 87 -27.16 11.19 -0.13
C LEU A 87 -28.56 10.79 0.38
N PRO A 88 -29.59 11.63 0.17
CA PRO A 88 -30.98 11.32 0.54
C PRO A 88 -31.67 10.31 -0.40
N VAL A 89 -30.89 9.53 -1.15
CA VAL A 89 -31.34 8.48 -2.06
C VAL A 89 -30.57 7.21 -1.76
N ALA A 90 -31.23 6.05 -1.85
CA ALA A 90 -30.57 4.77 -1.61
C ALA A 90 -29.58 4.48 -2.75
N VAL A 91 -28.30 4.29 -2.41
CA VAL A 91 -27.24 3.95 -3.35
C VAL A 91 -26.84 2.50 -3.15
N LYS A 92 -26.89 1.69 -4.22
CA LYS A 92 -26.34 0.33 -4.23
C LYS A 92 -25.18 0.25 -5.21
N TYR A 93 -24.21 -0.61 -4.90
CA TYR A 93 -23.03 -0.81 -5.72
C TYR A 93 -23.05 -2.18 -6.39
N ASP A 94 -22.86 -2.21 -7.72
CA ASP A 94 -22.61 -3.47 -8.43
C ASP A 94 -21.21 -3.99 -8.09
N VAL A 95 -21.14 -5.16 -7.46
CA VAL A 95 -19.88 -5.78 -7.01
C VAL A 95 -18.95 -6.09 -8.19
N THR A 96 -19.49 -6.45 -9.35
CA THR A 96 -18.74 -6.83 -10.55
C THR A 96 -18.04 -5.61 -11.12
N ILE A 97 -18.78 -4.53 -11.37
CA ILE A 97 -18.21 -3.28 -11.90
C ILE A 97 -17.23 -2.67 -10.89
N THR A 98 -17.58 -2.74 -9.60
CA THR A 98 -16.70 -2.31 -8.49
C THR A 98 -15.39 -3.07 -8.50
N ALA A 99 -15.40 -4.40 -8.67
CA ALA A 99 -14.17 -5.19 -8.78
C ALA A 99 -13.38 -4.89 -10.06
N PHE A 100 -14.06 -4.69 -11.20
CA PHE A 100 -13.39 -4.34 -12.46
C PHE A 100 -12.67 -2.98 -12.39
N SER A 101 -13.18 -2.02 -11.62
CA SER A 101 -12.52 -0.73 -11.42
C SER A 101 -11.13 -0.84 -10.75
N LEU A 102 -10.79 -1.99 -10.14
CA LEU A 102 -9.46 -2.25 -9.59
C LEU A 102 -8.38 -2.40 -10.68
N VAL A 103 -8.75 -2.87 -11.89
CA VAL A 103 -7.82 -3.09 -13.00
C VAL A 103 -7.10 -1.79 -13.41
N PRO A 104 -7.80 -0.68 -13.74
CA PRO A 104 -7.12 0.57 -14.03
C PRO A 104 -6.34 1.11 -12.82
N ALA A 105 -6.79 0.91 -11.58
CA ALA A 105 -6.03 1.28 -10.39
C ALA A 105 -4.68 0.53 -10.29
N PHE A 106 -4.68 -0.77 -10.60
CA PHE A 106 -3.47 -1.59 -10.67
C PHE A 106 -2.50 -1.11 -11.75
N ILE A 107 -3.02 -0.73 -12.93
CA ILE A 107 -2.22 -0.15 -14.02
C ILE A 107 -1.56 1.15 -13.55
N ALA A 108 -2.29 2.02 -12.84
CA ALA A 108 -1.71 3.23 -12.25
C ALA A 108 -0.54 2.89 -11.30
N GLY A 109 -0.71 1.89 -10.43
CA GLY A 109 0.34 1.39 -9.54
C GLY A 109 1.59 0.88 -10.28
N LEU A 110 1.41 0.11 -11.37
CA LEU A 110 2.51 -0.36 -12.23
C LEU A 110 3.29 0.82 -12.84
N VAL A 111 2.58 1.82 -13.35
CA VAL A 111 3.18 3.00 -13.98
C VAL A 111 3.96 3.83 -12.96
N VAL A 112 3.48 3.95 -11.72
CA VAL A 112 4.22 4.64 -10.65
C VAL A 112 5.52 3.90 -10.31
N LEU A 113 5.44 2.58 -10.04
CA LEU A 113 6.56 1.82 -9.52
C LEU A 113 7.66 1.52 -10.54
N THR A 114 7.32 1.45 -11.81
CA THR A 114 8.31 1.37 -12.90
C THR A 114 9.01 2.72 -13.16
N GLY A 115 8.60 3.79 -12.47
CA GLY A 115 9.03 5.18 -12.69
C GLY A 115 10.30 5.59 -11.99
N GLY A 116 10.67 4.86 -10.93
CA GLY A 116 11.90 5.10 -10.18
C GLY A 116 13.10 4.43 -10.81
N SER A 117 13.77 5.10 -11.76
CA SER A 117 15.13 4.74 -12.18
C SER A 117 16.00 5.99 -12.29
N THR A 118 17.23 5.90 -11.83
CA THR A 118 18.24 6.96 -11.86
C THR A 118 18.88 6.98 -13.23
N GLY A 119 18.53 7.97 -14.07
CA GLY A 119 19.12 8.19 -15.39
C GLY A 119 18.50 9.37 -16.13
N LYS A 120 19.20 9.93 -17.12
CA LYS A 120 18.72 11.04 -17.97
C LYS A 120 17.44 10.62 -18.70
N TYR A 121 16.27 10.96 -18.18
CA TYR A 121 15.00 10.70 -18.86
C TYR A 121 14.79 11.66 -20.01
N CYS A 122 14.37 11.11 -21.15
CA CYS A 122 13.70 11.91 -22.16
C CYS A 122 12.37 12.42 -21.57
N LYS A 123 12.15 13.74 -21.56
CA LYS A 123 10.91 14.38 -21.07
C LYS A 123 9.65 13.73 -21.66
N LEU A 124 9.72 13.26 -22.91
CA LEU A 124 8.62 12.59 -23.60
C LEU A 124 8.19 11.27 -22.93
N LYS A 125 9.14 10.47 -22.41
CA LYS A 125 8.81 9.23 -21.68
C LYS A 125 8.14 9.53 -20.35
N GLN A 126 8.53 10.61 -19.67
CA GLN A 126 7.88 11.03 -18.41
C GLN A 126 6.46 11.55 -18.66
N LEU A 127 6.27 12.33 -19.73
CA LEU A 127 4.95 12.79 -20.16
C LEU A 127 4.03 11.60 -20.49
N GLY A 128 4.51 10.64 -21.28
CA GLY A 128 3.74 9.43 -21.62
C GLY A 128 3.28 8.67 -20.38
N ARG A 129 4.13 8.54 -19.35
CA ARG A 129 3.76 7.89 -18.08
C ARG A 129 2.72 8.69 -17.30
N GLY A 130 2.84 10.01 -17.27
CA GLY A 130 1.84 10.89 -16.64
C GLY A 130 0.47 10.76 -17.31
N VAL A 131 0.43 10.71 -18.65
CA VAL A 131 -0.81 10.50 -19.42
C VAL A 131 -1.45 9.15 -19.08
N VAL A 132 -0.68 8.06 -19.10
CA VAL A 132 -1.20 6.73 -18.76
C VAL A 132 -1.71 6.68 -17.33
N MET A 133 -0.98 7.25 -16.36
CA MET A 133 -1.42 7.31 -14.97
C MET A 133 -2.71 8.12 -14.81
N GLY A 134 -2.80 9.28 -15.47
CA GLY A 134 -4.01 10.10 -15.47
C GLY A 134 -5.22 9.37 -16.05
N LEU A 135 -5.05 8.72 -17.21
CA LEU A 135 -6.11 7.90 -17.83
C LEU A 135 -6.53 6.74 -16.94
N ALA A 136 -5.58 6.07 -16.29
CA ALA A 136 -5.85 4.97 -15.38
C ALA A 136 -6.65 5.43 -14.14
N ILE A 137 -6.26 6.54 -13.51
CA ILE A 137 -6.98 7.08 -12.33
C ILE A 137 -8.38 7.55 -12.74
N ASN A 138 -8.52 8.28 -13.85
CA ASN A 138 -9.83 8.67 -14.38
C ASN A 138 -10.69 7.44 -14.70
N GLY A 139 -10.11 6.43 -15.36
CA GLY A 139 -10.80 5.19 -15.67
C GLY A 139 -11.33 4.49 -14.42
N MET A 140 -10.53 4.40 -13.36
CA MET A 140 -10.98 3.88 -12.06
C MET A 140 -12.14 4.70 -11.50
N HIS A 141 -12.06 6.03 -11.50
CA HIS A 141 -13.12 6.88 -10.96
C HIS A 141 -14.44 6.75 -11.74
N TYR A 142 -14.41 6.83 -13.06
CA TYR A 142 -15.63 6.74 -13.86
C TYR A 142 -16.25 5.34 -13.79
N THR A 143 -15.43 4.28 -13.78
CA THR A 143 -15.95 2.91 -13.59
C THR A 143 -16.49 2.70 -12.19
N GLY A 144 -15.84 3.24 -11.16
CA GLY A 144 -16.30 3.19 -9.78
C GLY A 144 -17.61 3.95 -9.56
N MET A 145 -17.76 5.14 -10.14
CA MET A 145 -19.01 5.90 -10.10
C MET A 145 -20.12 5.22 -10.92
N ALA A 146 -19.79 4.60 -12.06
CA ALA A 146 -20.76 3.85 -12.86
C ALA A 146 -21.31 2.60 -12.14
N ALA A 147 -20.59 2.10 -11.13
CA ALA A 147 -21.08 1.00 -10.29
C ALA A 147 -22.20 1.44 -9.33
N ALA A 148 -22.39 2.75 -9.10
CA ALA A 148 -23.38 3.29 -8.17
C ALA A 148 -24.75 3.45 -8.85
N HIS A 149 -25.73 2.69 -8.38
CA HIS A 149 -27.13 2.78 -8.81
C HIS A 149 -27.97 3.49 -7.74
N TYR A 150 -28.73 4.51 -8.16
CA TYR A 150 -29.53 5.37 -7.29
C TYR A 150 -31.02 5.00 -7.39
N PHE A 151 -31.68 4.75 -6.26
CA PHE A 151 -33.11 4.45 -6.20
C PHE A 151 -33.89 5.61 -5.55
N PRO A 152 -35.02 6.04 -6.13
CA PRO A 152 -35.82 7.14 -5.58
C PRO A 152 -36.45 6.75 -4.23
N ALA A 153 -36.48 7.71 -3.29
CA ALA A 153 -36.80 7.55 -1.88
C ALA A 153 -38.24 7.08 -1.53
N GLN A 154 -39.04 6.65 -2.51
CA GLN A 154 -40.48 6.41 -2.38
C GLN A 154 -40.89 4.94 -2.38
N VAL A 155 -39.96 4.02 -2.62
CA VAL A 155 -40.24 2.59 -2.45
C VAL A 155 -40.04 2.26 -0.98
N GLU A 156 -41.14 1.94 -0.29
CA GLU A 156 -41.12 1.39 1.07
C GLU A 156 -40.00 0.36 1.17
N MET A 157 -39.04 0.66 2.05
CA MET A 157 -37.99 -0.24 2.49
C MET A 157 -38.67 -1.45 3.12
N THR A 158 -38.97 -2.47 2.31
CA THR A 158 -39.06 -3.83 2.84
C THR A 158 -37.76 -4.06 3.58
N LYS A 159 -37.87 -4.29 4.90
CA LYS A 159 -36.78 -4.58 5.84
C LYS A 159 -35.95 -5.78 5.36
N SER A 160 -35.08 -5.56 4.39
CA SER A 160 -34.03 -6.48 3.99
C SER A 160 -32.71 -5.72 4.03
N ALA A 161 -32.10 -5.79 5.22
CA ALA A 161 -30.73 -5.41 5.53
C ALA A 161 -30.36 -3.93 5.33
N ASP A 162 -30.76 -3.09 6.29
CA ASP A 162 -30.26 -1.71 6.51
C ASP A 162 -28.76 -1.66 6.90
N TRP A 163 -27.98 -2.71 6.64
CA TRP A 163 -26.62 -2.92 7.17
C TRP A 163 -25.50 -2.92 6.10
N GLU A 164 -25.79 -2.80 4.81
CA GLU A 164 -24.83 -3.17 3.75
C GLU A 164 -23.75 -2.11 3.37
N PRO A 165 -24.02 -0.78 3.26
CA PRO A 165 -23.03 0.14 2.69
C PRO A 165 -21.84 0.44 3.61
N HIS A 166 -22.10 0.71 4.89
CA HIS A 166 -21.03 1.01 5.87
C HIS A 166 -20.21 -0.23 6.23
N PHE A 167 -20.86 -1.41 6.29
CA PHE A 167 -20.17 -2.68 6.49
C PHE A 167 -19.21 -2.97 5.34
N LEU A 168 -19.63 -2.76 4.08
CA LEU A 168 -18.77 -2.92 2.91
C LEU A 168 -17.56 -1.99 2.96
N ALA A 169 -17.73 -0.71 3.34
CA ALA A 169 -16.64 0.24 3.51
C ALA A 169 -15.60 -0.25 4.54
N LEU A 170 -16.09 -0.74 5.68
CA LEU A 170 -15.26 -1.25 6.77
C LEU A 170 -14.52 -2.53 6.36
N VAL A 171 -15.19 -3.45 5.67
CA VAL A 171 -14.57 -4.69 5.16
C VAL A 171 -13.47 -4.35 4.15
N ILE A 172 -13.75 -3.49 3.16
CA ILE A 172 -12.75 -3.03 2.19
C ILE A 172 -11.56 -2.36 2.89
N GLY A 173 -11.85 -1.44 3.82
CA GLY A 173 -10.84 -0.74 4.59
C GLY A 173 -9.95 -1.68 5.41
N LEU A 174 -10.54 -2.64 6.13
CA LEU A 174 -9.82 -3.62 6.93
C LEU A 174 -9.00 -4.58 6.08
N VAL A 175 -9.57 -5.12 5.00
CA VAL A 175 -8.89 -6.04 4.09
C VAL A 175 -7.69 -5.35 3.45
N VAL A 176 -7.88 -4.15 2.90
CA VAL A 176 -6.78 -3.40 2.27
C VAL A 176 -5.75 -2.97 3.31
N SER A 177 -6.16 -2.49 4.48
CA SER A 177 -5.22 -2.15 5.56
C SER A 177 -4.42 -3.38 6.00
N GLY A 178 -5.07 -4.55 6.14
CA GLY A 178 -4.40 -5.81 6.45
C GLY A 178 -3.36 -6.19 5.39
N ILE A 179 -3.71 -6.09 4.10
CA ILE A 179 -2.77 -6.33 2.98
C ILE A 179 -1.58 -5.37 3.06
N LEU A 180 -1.83 -4.08 3.30
CA LEU A 180 -0.77 -3.08 3.43
C LEU A 180 0.15 -3.39 4.62
N ILE A 181 -0.40 -3.74 5.78
CA ILE A 181 0.37 -4.12 6.97
C ILE A 181 1.22 -5.38 6.70
N LEU A 182 0.65 -6.39 6.04
CA LEU A 182 1.38 -7.61 5.67
C LEU A 182 2.55 -7.28 4.73
N LEU A 183 2.35 -6.40 3.75
CA LEU A 183 3.40 -5.98 2.84
C LEU A 183 4.49 -5.16 3.54
N ILE A 184 4.12 -4.22 4.40
CA ILE A 184 5.07 -3.46 5.23
C ILE A 184 5.90 -4.43 6.09
N SER A 185 5.23 -5.39 6.72
CA SER A 185 5.88 -6.42 7.54
C SER A 185 6.83 -7.29 6.70
N ALA A 186 6.42 -7.71 5.51
CA ALA A 186 7.26 -8.48 4.58
C ALA A 186 8.50 -7.69 4.14
N VAL A 187 8.34 -6.38 3.87
CA VAL A 187 9.46 -5.48 3.58
C VAL A 187 10.42 -5.39 4.76
N PHE A 188 9.89 -5.23 5.98
CA PHE A 188 10.68 -5.13 7.21
C PHE A 188 11.45 -6.42 7.52
N ILE A 189 10.79 -7.57 7.43
CA ILE A 189 11.41 -8.90 7.58
C ILE A 189 12.53 -9.08 6.57
N SER A 190 12.27 -8.71 5.32
CA SER A 190 13.27 -8.75 4.26
C SER A 190 14.46 -7.81 4.55
N ARG A 191 14.29 -6.71 5.33
CA ARG A 191 15.39 -5.76 5.63
C ARG A 191 16.28 -6.38 6.70
N ARG A 192 15.63 -6.93 7.72
CA ARG A 192 16.29 -7.63 8.82
C ARG A 192 17.11 -8.82 8.31
N LEU A 193 16.54 -9.65 7.44
CA LEU A 193 17.25 -10.81 6.87
C LEU A 193 18.46 -10.39 6.03
N ALA A 194 18.35 -9.32 5.24
CA ALA A 194 19.47 -8.79 4.46
C ALA A 194 20.61 -8.28 5.37
N LEU A 195 20.29 -7.54 6.43
CA LEU A 195 21.27 -7.05 7.40
C LEU A 195 21.96 -8.20 8.15
N MET A 196 21.21 -9.23 8.55
CA MET A 196 21.76 -10.41 9.22
C MET A 196 22.74 -11.18 8.32
N ASN A 197 22.42 -11.31 7.02
CA ASN A 197 23.33 -11.94 6.06
C ASN A 197 24.59 -11.11 5.83
N GLN A 198 24.47 -9.77 5.79
CA GLN A 198 25.63 -8.88 5.69
C GLN A 198 26.53 -8.98 6.92
N LEU A 199 25.94 -8.99 8.12
CA LEU A 199 26.70 -9.13 9.37
C LEU A 199 27.47 -10.45 9.39
N LYS A 200 26.79 -11.58 9.12
CA LYS A 200 27.43 -12.91 9.06
C LYS A 200 28.57 -12.96 8.04
N THR A 201 28.38 -12.34 6.88
CA THR A 201 29.42 -12.29 5.84
C THR A 201 30.61 -11.42 6.29
N SER A 202 30.35 -10.29 6.97
CA SER A 202 31.41 -9.43 7.51
C SER A 202 32.17 -10.10 8.66
N GLU A 203 31.47 -10.81 9.56
CA GLU A 203 32.08 -11.56 10.66
C GLU A 203 32.96 -12.69 10.12
N ALA A 204 32.44 -13.47 9.17
CA ALA A 204 33.21 -14.54 8.52
C ALA A 204 34.46 -13.97 7.82
N ARG A 205 34.34 -12.82 7.14
CA ARG A 205 35.47 -12.17 6.47
C ARG A 205 36.51 -11.67 7.47
N LEU A 206 36.11 -11.02 8.55
CA LEU A 206 37.03 -10.53 9.60
C LEU A 206 37.72 -11.69 10.30
N LYS A 207 36.98 -12.76 10.63
CA LYS A 207 37.55 -13.96 11.23
C LYS A 207 38.60 -14.60 10.32
N MET A 208 38.32 -14.70 9.02
CA MET A 208 39.29 -15.21 8.04
C MET A 208 40.54 -14.33 7.96
N VAL A 209 40.41 -13.01 7.96
CA VAL A 209 41.59 -12.11 7.97
C VAL A 209 42.39 -12.27 9.26
N PHE A 210 41.73 -12.29 10.41
CA PHE A 210 42.38 -12.48 11.72
C PHE A 210 43.14 -13.81 11.81
N ASP A 211 42.53 -14.92 11.36
CA ASP A 211 43.10 -16.26 11.42
C ASP A 211 44.22 -16.48 10.38
N THR A 212 44.24 -15.73 9.27
CA THR A 212 45.23 -15.88 8.18
C THR A 212 46.40 -14.90 8.25
N VAL A 213 46.32 -13.86 9.08
CA VAL A 213 47.46 -12.96 9.32
C VAL A 213 48.65 -13.75 9.85
N VAL A 214 49.84 -13.47 9.29
CA VAL A 214 51.09 -14.16 9.61
C VAL A 214 51.62 -13.76 10.99
N ASP A 215 51.33 -12.54 11.44
CA ASP A 215 51.70 -12.07 12.77
C ASP A 215 50.78 -12.66 13.84
N GLY A 216 51.36 -12.96 15.00
CA GLY A 216 50.58 -13.38 16.18
C GLY A 216 49.73 -12.22 16.69
N LEU A 217 48.42 -12.30 16.53
CA LEU A 217 47.46 -11.32 17.03
C LEU A 217 46.83 -11.83 18.33
N ILE A 218 46.97 -11.03 19.38
CA ILE A 218 46.42 -11.26 20.70
C ILE A 218 45.61 -10.03 21.09
N ILE A 219 44.35 -10.24 21.49
CA ILE A 219 43.48 -9.17 22.01
C ILE A 219 43.24 -9.48 23.48
N SER A 220 43.55 -8.55 24.37
CA SER A 220 43.28 -8.65 25.82
C SER A 220 42.32 -7.57 26.29
N ASP A 221 41.62 -7.83 27.40
CA ASP A 221 40.79 -6.85 28.07
C ASP A 221 41.60 -5.82 28.87
N GLU A 222 40.91 -4.87 29.52
CA GLU A 222 41.53 -3.83 30.36
C GLU A 222 42.27 -4.40 31.59
N LYS A 223 42.01 -5.66 31.96
CA LYS A 223 42.63 -6.37 33.08
C LYS A 223 43.78 -7.27 32.63
N GLY A 224 44.09 -7.30 31.32
CA GLY A 224 45.15 -8.14 30.74
C GLY A 224 44.72 -9.58 30.44
N LEU A 225 43.44 -9.92 30.55
CA LEU A 225 42.93 -11.26 30.23
C LEU A 225 42.78 -11.40 28.71
N ILE A 226 43.33 -12.48 28.13
CA ILE A 226 43.29 -12.73 26.68
C ILE A 226 41.85 -13.08 26.25
N GLN A 227 41.28 -12.30 25.33
CA GLN A 227 39.94 -12.51 24.75
C GLN A 227 39.99 -13.18 23.36
N SER A 228 41.07 -12.99 22.60
CA SER A 228 41.23 -13.61 21.28
C SER A 228 42.69 -13.88 20.97
N PHE A 229 42.92 -15.01 20.30
CA PHE A 229 44.24 -15.56 19.98
C PHE A 229 44.14 -16.20 18.59
N ASN A 230 44.94 -15.73 17.62
CA ASN A 230 44.89 -16.22 16.23
C ASN A 230 45.82 -17.43 15.99
N GLN A 231 45.66 -18.09 14.84
CA GLN A 231 46.45 -19.28 14.49
C GLN A 231 47.96 -19.02 14.40
N ALA A 232 48.38 -17.82 14.00
CA ALA A 232 49.80 -17.45 13.99
C ALA A 232 50.36 -17.31 15.41
N ALA A 233 49.60 -16.75 16.35
CA ALA A 233 49.99 -16.66 17.75
C ALA A 233 50.18 -18.04 18.38
N GLU A 234 49.33 -19.02 18.04
CA GLU A 234 49.53 -20.42 18.48
C GLU A 234 50.86 -21.00 17.99
N LYS A 235 51.24 -20.72 16.74
CA LYS A 235 52.51 -21.17 16.17
C LYS A 235 53.72 -20.46 16.77
N ILE A 236 53.61 -19.17 17.07
CA ILE A 236 54.71 -18.33 17.59
C ILE A 236 54.95 -18.59 19.08
N PHE A 237 53.88 -18.62 19.87
CA PHE A 237 53.97 -18.74 21.34
C PHE A 237 53.87 -20.18 21.84
N GLY A 238 53.38 -21.12 21.01
CA GLY A 238 53.30 -22.55 21.35
C GLY A 238 52.13 -22.94 22.25
N TYR A 239 51.27 -21.99 22.64
CA TYR A 239 50.04 -22.22 23.40
C TYR A 239 48.84 -22.33 22.46
N ARG A 240 47.87 -23.16 22.79
CA ARG A 240 46.60 -23.19 22.05
C ARG A 240 45.64 -22.13 22.56
N ARG A 241 44.71 -21.70 21.70
CA ARG A 241 43.67 -20.73 22.07
C ARG A 241 42.79 -21.18 23.25
N ASP A 242 42.69 -22.47 23.51
CA ASP A 242 41.90 -23.10 24.58
C ASP A 242 42.65 -23.36 25.88
N GLU A 243 43.95 -23.04 25.96
CA GLU A 243 44.82 -23.12 27.15
C GLU A 243 44.85 -21.80 27.95
#